data_AF-A0A810PUL0-F1
#
_entry.id   AF-A0A810PUL0-F1
#
_cell.length_a   1.000
_cell.length_b   1.000
_cell.length_c   1.000
_cell.angle_alpha   90.00
_cell.angle_beta   90.00
_cell.angle_gamma   90.00
#
_symmetry.space_group_name_H-M   'P 1'
#
loop_
_entity.id
_entity.type
_entity.pdbx_description
1 polymer ?
#
loop_
_entity_poly.entity_id
_entity_poly.type
_entity_poly.pdbx_seq_one_letter_code
_entity_poly.pdbx_strand_id
1 'polypeptide(L)'
;MDTEQTVEQKRAIWQRVNPTLQPYPAEADAVNVCCMGVNAREDVEVIQGFIEEELADRRSYLACAGMAPNAAARQVMRRLAAEEGGHARKLMGVYYLVTGQVYCPAVSGGCEKCPGSWRELLRLRYHQESCGGLNYRRAGDETTDECLGEIFSELSKDEYRHARQVLGLLEKLIPIQ
;
A
#
# COMPACT_ATOMS: atom_id res chain seq x y z
N MET A 1 -5.69 32.91 22.64
CA MET A 1 -4.49 33.71 22.33
C MET A 1 -3.31 32.83 22.70
N ASP A 2 -2.85 32.03 21.75
CA ASP A 2 -1.68 31.19 21.96
C ASP A 2 -0.44 32.07 21.83
N THR A 3 0.34 32.11 22.90
CA THR A 3 1.59 32.86 22.93
C THR A 3 2.64 31.99 22.26
N GLU A 4 2.89 32.20 20.96
CA GLU A 4 4.02 31.59 20.28
C GLU A 4 5.32 32.09 20.93
N GLN A 5 5.95 31.22 21.73
CA GLN A 5 7.26 31.49 22.32
C GLN A 5 8.35 31.29 21.26
N THR A 6 9.27 32.24 21.15
CA THR A 6 10.37 32.17 20.18
C THR A 6 11.38 31.09 20.56
N VAL A 7 12.15 30.59 19.60
CA VAL A 7 13.18 29.56 19.82
C VAL A 7 14.23 30.03 20.85
N GLU A 8 14.53 31.32 20.87
CA GLU A 8 15.43 31.95 21.83
C GLU A 8 14.86 31.92 23.26
N GLN A 9 13.53 32.11 23.41
CA GLN A 9 12.87 32.03 24.71
C GLN A 9 12.89 30.60 25.26
N LYS A 10 12.61 29.59 24.41
CA LYS A 10 12.70 28.18 24.80
C LYS A 10 14.14 27.80 25.18
N ARG A 11 15.12 28.25 24.40
CA ARG A 11 16.56 28.06 24.68
C ARG A 11 16.97 28.64 26.03
N ALA A 12 16.53 29.86 26.35
CA ALA A 12 16.85 30.52 27.61
C ALA A 12 16.25 29.80 28.83
N ILE A 13 15.03 29.28 28.71
CA ILE A 13 14.39 28.48 29.77
C ILE A 13 15.19 27.21 29.99
N TRP A 14 15.52 26.49 28.92
CA TRP A 14 16.19 25.21 28.99
C TRP A 14 17.62 25.31 29.55
N GLN A 15 18.37 26.35 29.20
CA GLN A 15 19.69 26.64 29.76
C GLN A 15 19.68 26.84 31.29
N ARG A 16 18.55 27.28 31.87
CA ARG A 16 18.40 27.38 33.32
C ARG A 16 18.25 26.01 33.99
N VAL A 17 17.64 25.05 33.28
CA VAL A 17 17.32 23.71 33.80
C VAL A 17 18.50 22.75 33.65
N ASN A 18 19.27 22.86 32.55
CA ASN A 18 20.44 22.02 32.32
C ASN A 18 21.55 22.79 31.57
N PRO A 19 22.38 23.58 32.29
CA PRO A 19 23.37 24.45 31.67
C PRO A 19 24.56 23.71 31.03
N THR A 20 24.78 22.44 31.40
CA THR A 20 25.91 21.62 30.90
C THR A 20 25.66 20.96 29.56
N LEU A 21 24.42 20.96 29.09
CA LEU A 21 24.03 20.34 27.83
C LEU A 21 24.05 21.47 26.79
N GLN A 22 25.13 21.60 26.03
CA GLN A 22 25.22 22.54 24.89
C GLN A 22 25.55 21.74 23.63
N PRO A 23 24.92 22.05 22.48
CA PRO A 23 23.95 23.12 22.23
C PRO A 23 22.54 22.82 22.78
N TYR A 24 21.64 23.84 22.77
CA TYR A 24 20.18 23.60 22.89
C TYR A 24 19.84 22.50 21.90
N PRO A 25 19.15 21.41 22.30
CA PRO A 25 18.77 20.39 21.35
C PRO A 25 18.10 21.12 20.20
N ALA A 26 18.49 20.81 18.96
CA ALA A 26 17.58 21.13 17.88
C ALA A 26 16.20 20.63 18.33
N GLU A 27 15.10 21.25 17.88
CA GLU A 27 13.88 20.48 17.75
C GLU A 27 14.22 19.40 16.72
N ALA A 28 14.99 18.39 17.15
CA ALA A 28 15.23 17.20 16.42
C ALA A 28 13.83 16.68 16.20
N ASP A 29 13.59 16.20 14.99
CA ASP A 29 12.45 15.41 14.57
C ASP A 29 12.32 14.09 15.39
N ALA A 30 12.59 14.15 16.70
CA ALA A 30 12.37 13.12 17.71
C ALA A 30 10.87 12.84 17.90
N VAL A 31 10.00 13.66 17.29
CA VAL A 31 8.58 13.35 17.19
C VAL A 31 8.43 12.38 16.02
N ASN A 32 8.35 11.10 16.35
CA ASN A 32 8.07 9.97 15.45
C ASN A 32 9.29 9.25 14.82
N VAL A 33 10.29 8.88 15.63
CA VAL A 33 11.44 8.05 15.19
C VAL A 33 11.07 6.55 15.07
N CYS A 34 9.90 6.13 15.54
CA CYS A 34 9.57 4.71 15.67
C CYS A 34 8.69 4.14 14.54
N CYS A 35 7.56 4.78 14.20
CA CYS A 35 6.61 4.23 13.22
C CYS A 35 5.84 5.33 12.50
N MET A 36 5.66 5.17 11.19
CA MET A 36 4.96 6.12 10.31
C MET A 36 5.52 7.55 10.43
N GLY A 37 6.83 7.64 10.58
CA GLY A 37 7.54 8.87 10.88
C GLY A 37 8.60 9.22 9.86
N VAL A 38 9.78 9.65 10.31
CA VAL A 38 10.86 10.08 9.40
C VAL A 38 11.34 8.96 8.47
N ASN A 39 11.36 7.71 8.95
CA ASN A 39 11.74 6.54 8.15
C ASN A 39 10.71 6.26 7.06
N ALA A 40 9.42 6.20 7.40
CA ALA A 40 8.35 5.99 6.41
C ALA A 40 8.23 7.12 5.36
N ARG A 41 8.77 8.32 5.64
CA ARG A 41 8.80 9.42 4.65
C ARG A 41 9.68 9.09 3.45
N GLU A 42 10.71 8.24 3.62
CA GLU A 42 11.57 7.79 2.51
C GLU A 42 10.79 6.92 1.51
N ASP A 43 9.74 6.25 1.97
CA ASP A 43 8.91 5.32 1.18
C ASP A 43 7.64 5.97 0.57
N VAL A 44 7.50 7.29 0.63
CA VAL A 44 6.27 7.97 0.16
C VAL A 44 5.98 7.68 -1.31
N GLU A 45 6.98 7.71 -2.18
CA GLU A 45 6.78 7.41 -3.61
C GLU A 45 6.40 5.95 -3.85
N VAL A 46 6.95 5.02 -3.04
CA VAL A 46 6.59 3.60 -3.07
C VAL A 46 5.14 3.40 -2.65
N ILE A 47 4.71 4.05 -1.57
CA ILE A 47 3.31 4.01 -1.10
C ILE A 47 2.37 4.55 -2.19
N GLN A 48 2.71 5.67 -2.84
CA GLN A 48 1.92 6.23 -3.93
C GLN A 48 1.81 5.28 -5.12
N GLY A 49 2.92 4.63 -5.50
CA GLY A 49 2.93 3.59 -6.53
C GLY A 49 1.96 2.46 -6.22
N PHE A 50 2.03 1.91 -5.00
CA PHE A 50 1.11 0.85 -4.59
C PHE A 50 -0.35 1.31 -4.54
N ILE A 51 -0.64 2.55 -4.11
CA ILE A 51 -2.03 3.06 -4.15
C ILE A 51 -2.57 3.02 -5.59
N GLU A 52 -1.79 3.46 -6.57
CA GLU A 52 -2.22 3.47 -7.96
C GLU A 52 -2.37 2.07 -8.55
N GLU A 53 -1.46 1.15 -8.21
CA GLU A 53 -1.53 -0.27 -8.57
C GLU A 53 -2.82 -0.91 -8.02
N GLU A 54 -3.09 -0.78 -6.72
CA GLU A 54 -4.29 -1.34 -6.07
C GLU A 54 -5.60 -0.77 -6.64
N LEU A 55 -5.61 0.53 -6.94
CA LEU A 55 -6.74 1.15 -7.61
C LEU A 55 -6.92 0.63 -9.05
N ALA A 56 -5.83 0.36 -9.76
CA ALA A 56 -5.85 -0.26 -11.08
C ALA A 56 -6.35 -1.69 -11.02
N ASP A 57 -5.83 -2.50 -10.10
CA ASP A 57 -6.22 -3.90 -9.91
C ASP A 57 -7.69 -4.02 -9.53
N ARG A 58 -8.20 -3.15 -8.65
CA ARG A 58 -9.63 -3.06 -8.39
C ARG A 58 -10.45 -2.86 -9.66
N ARG A 59 -10.04 -1.94 -10.55
CA ARG A 59 -10.76 -1.68 -11.81
C ARG A 59 -10.67 -2.88 -12.74
N SER A 60 -9.49 -3.48 -12.86
CA SER A 60 -9.25 -4.66 -13.69
C SER A 60 -10.09 -5.86 -13.21
N TYR A 61 -10.18 -6.10 -11.90
CA TYR A 61 -11.04 -7.16 -11.36
C TYR A 61 -12.53 -6.91 -11.57
N LEU A 62 -13.00 -5.66 -11.51
CA LEU A 62 -14.38 -5.32 -11.86
C LEU A 62 -14.66 -5.58 -13.35
N ALA A 63 -13.72 -5.27 -14.24
CA ALA A 63 -13.82 -5.61 -15.66
C ALA A 63 -13.82 -7.13 -15.89
N CYS A 64 -12.92 -7.86 -15.23
CA CYS A 64 -12.87 -9.32 -15.25
C CYS A 64 -14.19 -9.95 -14.78
N ALA A 65 -14.82 -9.37 -13.75
CA ALA A 65 -16.14 -9.81 -13.29
C ALA A 65 -17.19 -9.68 -14.39
N GLY A 66 -17.11 -8.69 -15.28
CA GLY A 66 -17.97 -8.57 -16.46
C GLY A 66 -17.82 -9.76 -17.43
N MET A 67 -16.58 -10.18 -17.65
CA MET A 67 -16.19 -11.26 -18.58
C MET A 67 -16.34 -12.68 -18.01
N ALA A 68 -16.62 -12.82 -16.71
CA ALA A 68 -16.66 -14.11 -16.04
C ALA A 68 -17.71 -15.07 -16.65
N PRO A 69 -17.35 -16.35 -16.90
CA PRO A 69 -18.19 -17.29 -17.63
C PRO A 69 -19.40 -17.80 -16.82
N ASN A 70 -19.36 -17.68 -15.48
CA ASN A 70 -20.44 -18.10 -14.60
C ASN A 70 -20.50 -17.25 -13.33
N ALA A 71 -21.58 -17.40 -12.56
CA ALA A 71 -21.85 -16.60 -11.37
C ALA A 71 -20.79 -16.79 -10.26
N ALA A 72 -20.29 -18.01 -10.07
CA ALA A 72 -19.27 -18.29 -9.05
C ALA A 72 -17.95 -17.57 -9.37
N ALA A 73 -17.47 -17.66 -10.61
CA ALA A 73 -16.28 -16.94 -11.07
C ALA A 73 -16.46 -15.41 -10.96
N ARG A 74 -17.65 -14.92 -11.33
CA ARG A 74 -18.01 -13.50 -11.21
C ARG A 74 -17.94 -13.01 -9.76
N GLN A 75 -18.41 -13.82 -8.82
CA GLN A 75 -18.40 -13.48 -7.40
C GLN A 75 -16.96 -13.46 -6.84
N VAL A 76 -16.10 -14.39 -7.26
CA VAL A 76 -14.68 -14.35 -6.90
C VAL A 76 -14.03 -13.06 -7.40
N MET A 77 -14.21 -12.69 -8.66
CA MET A 77 -13.63 -11.44 -9.20
C MET A 77 -14.13 -10.18 -8.48
N ARG A 78 -15.42 -10.13 -8.11
CA ARG A 78 -15.96 -9.01 -7.33
C ARG A 78 -15.40 -8.93 -5.92
N ARG A 79 -15.14 -10.09 -5.31
CA ARG A 79 -14.52 -10.17 -3.98
C ARG A 79 -13.08 -9.65 -4.04
N LEU A 80 -12.29 -10.12 -5.00
CA LEU A 80 -10.92 -9.65 -5.23
C LEU A 80 -10.90 -8.13 -5.43
N ALA A 81 -11.75 -7.60 -6.32
CA ALA A 81 -11.88 -6.15 -6.50
C ALA A 81 -12.21 -5.36 -5.21
N ALA A 82 -12.98 -5.97 -4.29
CA ALA A 82 -13.30 -5.33 -3.02
C ALA A 82 -12.11 -5.37 -2.04
N GLU A 83 -11.33 -6.45 -2.07
CA GLU A 83 -10.09 -6.65 -1.32
C GLU A 83 -9.01 -5.63 -1.79
N GLU A 84 -8.76 -5.48 -3.10
CA GLU A 84 -7.83 -4.44 -3.62
C GLU A 84 -8.29 -3.02 -3.29
N GLY A 85 -9.61 -2.78 -3.35
CA GLY A 85 -10.17 -1.52 -2.89
C GLY A 85 -9.91 -1.28 -1.39
N GLY A 86 -9.83 -2.34 -0.60
CA GLY A 86 -9.43 -2.30 0.80
C GLY A 86 -7.94 -2.01 0.97
N HIS A 87 -7.08 -2.63 0.17
CA HIS A 87 -5.63 -2.37 0.15
C HIS A 87 -5.34 -0.91 -0.21
N ALA A 88 -5.92 -0.40 -1.30
CA ALA A 88 -5.81 1.01 -1.69
C ALA A 88 -6.23 1.95 -0.53
N ARG A 89 -7.36 1.68 0.14
CA ARG A 89 -7.80 2.48 1.30
C ARG A 89 -6.83 2.39 2.47
N LYS A 90 -6.29 1.20 2.76
CA LYS A 90 -5.28 1.00 3.81
C LYS A 90 -4.04 1.87 3.50
N LEU A 91 -3.52 1.79 2.29
CA LEU A 91 -2.35 2.56 1.85
C LEU A 91 -2.59 4.07 1.80
N MET A 92 -3.78 4.52 1.39
CA MET A 92 -4.14 5.94 1.49
C MET A 92 -4.16 6.42 2.95
N GLY A 93 -4.57 5.56 3.89
CA GLY A 93 -4.46 5.82 5.32
C GLY A 93 -3.01 5.92 5.78
N VAL A 94 -2.15 4.98 5.35
CA VAL A 94 -0.70 5.02 5.59
C VAL A 94 -0.08 6.31 5.06
N TYR A 95 -0.36 6.66 3.80
CA TYR A 95 0.09 7.90 3.19
C TYR A 95 -0.30 9.13 4.04
N TYR A 96 -1.54 9.16 4.54
CA TYR A 96 -1.99 10.24 5.43
C TYR A 96 -1.23 10.27 6.75
N LEU A 97 -0.95 9.11 7.37
CA LEU A 97 -0.16 9.04 8.60
C LEU A 97 1.27 9.57 8.40
N VAL A 98 1.88 9.28 7.25
CA VAL A 98 3.27 9.69 6.94
C VAL A 98 3.37 11.16 6.57
N THR A 99 2.42 11.66 5.77
CA THR A 99 2.52 12.98 5.12
C THR A 99 1.60 14.05 5.72
N GLY A 100 0.55 13.64 6.45
CA GLY A 100 -0.55 14.51 6.86
C GLY A 100 -1.48 14.95 5.72
N GLN A 101 -1.28 14.44 4.50
CA GLN A 101 -2.03 14.83 3.31
C GLN A 101 -2.98 13.73 2.85
N VAL A 102 -4.14 14.11 2.31
CA VAL A 102 -5.05 13.17 1.66
C VAL A 102 -4.53 12.90 0.26
N TYR A 103 -4.31 11.62 -0.06
CA TYR A 103 -3.89 11.25 -1.41
C TYR A 103 -5.03 11.46 -2.42
N CYS A 104 -4.71 12.12 -3.54
CA CYS A 104 -5.59 12.28 -4.67
C CYS A 104 -5.10 11.36 -5.80
N PRO A 105 -5.87 10.32 -6.19
CA PRO A 105 -5.45 9.41 -7.25
C PRO A 105 -5.20 10.14 -8.56
N ALA A 106 -4.11 9.79 -9.24
CA ALA A 106 -3.66 10.45 -10.47
C ALA A 106 -4.56 10.17 -11.68
N VAL A 107 -5.50 9.22 -11.58
CA VAL A 107 -6.42 8.76 -12.63
C VAL A 107 -5.69 8.53 -13.96
N SER A 108 -5.05 7.38 -14.08
CA SER A 108 -4.60 6.89 -15.40
C SER A 108 -5.62 5.90 -15.95
N GLY A 109 -6.53 6.43 -16.76
CA GLY A 109 -7.50 5.67 -17.54
C GLY A 109 -6.85 5.05 -18.77
N GLY A 110 -6.37 3.82 -18.65
CA GLY A 110 -6.05 2.95 -19.77
C GLY A 110 -6.94 1.72 -19.72
N CYS A 111 -7.59 1.39 -20.84
CA CYS A 111 -8.19 0.07 -21.00
C CYS A 111 -7.04 -0.92 -21.22
N GLU A 112 -6.66 -1.68 -20.18
CA GLU A 112 -5.80 -2.84 -20.39
C GLU A 112 -6.44 -3.72 -21.45
N LYS A 113 -5.65 -4.12 -22.46
CA LYS A 113 -6.14 -4.99 -23.52
C LYS A 113 -6.69 -6.26 -22.89
N CYS A 114 -7.99 -6.46 -23.03
CA CYS A 114 -8.65 -7.66 -22.51
C CYS A 114 -8.03 -8.89 -23.19
N PRO A 115 -7.55 -9.88 -22.42
CA PRO A 115 -7.06 -11.14 -22.98
C PRO A 115 -8.14 -11.84 -23.82
N GLY A 116 -7.73 -12.59 -24.84
CA GLY A 116 -8.64 -13.21 -25.81
C GLY A 116 -9.52 -14.31 -25.23
N SER A 117 -9.10 -14.94 -24.12
CA SER A 117 -9.86 -15.99 -23.44
C SER A 117 -9.85 -15.86 -21.91
N TRP A 118 -10.86 -16.45 -21.26
CA TRP A 118 -10.94 -16.51 -19.79
C TRP A 118 -9.72 -17.20 -19.15
N ARG A 119 -9.15 -18.22 -19.79
CA ARG A 119 -7.95 -18.92 -19.30
C ARG A 119 -6.71 -18.01 -19.34
N GLU A 120 -6.52 -17.25 -20.41
CA GLU A 120 -5.42 -16.30 -20.52
C GLU A 120 -5.57 -15.15 -19.52
N LEU A 121 -6.80 -14.70 -19.27
CA LEU A 121 -7.10 -13.72 -18.24
C LEU A 121 -6.71 -14.22 -16.84
N LEU A 122 -7.09 -15.44 -16.47
CA LEU A 122 -6.70 -16.02 -15.18
C LEU A 122 -5.18 -16.19 -15.08
N ARG A 123 -4.50 -16.57 -16.17
CA ARG A 123 -3.04 -16.67 -16.21
C ARG A 123 -2.38 -15.31 -15.98
N LEU A 124 -2.89 -14.26 -16.61
CA LEU A 124 -2.41 -12.89 -16.43
C LEU A 124 -2.63 -12.44 -14.98
N ARG A 125 -3.84 -12.60 -14.43
CA ARG A 125 -4.13 -12.22 -13.04
C ARG A 125 -3.25 -12.97 -12.06
N TYR A 126 -3.09 -14.29 -12.19
CA TYR A 126 -2.22 -15.07 -11.31
C TYR A 126 -0.79 -14.50 -11.26
N HIS A 127 -0.25 -14.13 -12.42
CA HIS A 127 1.07 -13.52 -12.50
C HIS A 127 1.11 -12.14 -11.83
N GLN A 128 0.12 -11.28 -12.09
CA GLN A 128 0.01 -9.96 -11.49
C GLN A 128 -0.03 -10.05 -9.95
N GLU A 129 -0.92 -10.86 -9.38
CA GLU A 129 -1.00 -11.07 -7.92
C GLU A 129 0.32 -11.62 -7.33
N SER A 130 0.94 -12.59 -8.01
CA SER A 130 2.20 -13.17 -7.53
C SER A 130 3.35 -12.16 -7.54
N CYS A 131 3.37 -11.26 -8.53
CA CYS A 131 4.33 -10.17 -8.64
C CYS A 131 4.03 -9.05 -7.64
N GLY A 132 2.77 -8.66 -7.46
CA GLY A 132 2.35 -7.72 -6.42
C GLY A 132 2.76 -8.20 -5.03
N GLY A 133 2.49 -9.47 -4.72
CA GLY A 133 2.92 -10.08 -3.46
C GLY A 133 4.44 -10.10 -3.26
N LEU A 134 5.23 -10.27 -4.33
CA LEU A 134 6.70 -10.17 -4.27
C LEU A 134 7.16 -8.72 -4.07
N ASN A 135 6.53 -7.75 -4.74
CA ASN A 135 6.87 -6.34 -4.66
C ASN A 135 6.60 -5.79 -3.25
N TYR A 136 5.44 -6.11 -2.65
CA TYR A 136 5.16 -5.76 -1.26
C TYR A 136 6.18 -6.36 -0.30
N ARG A 137 6.53 -7.65 -0.46
CA ARG A 137 7.53 -8.27 0.40
C ARG A 137 8.89 -7.58 0.30
N ARG A 138 9.34 -7.26 -0.92
CA ARG A 138 10.59 -6.51 -1.13
C ARG A 138 10.54 -5.12 -0.50
N ALA A 139 9.45 -4.38 -0.70
CA ALA A 139 9.27 -3.09 -0.06
C ALA A 139 9.29 -3.21 1.47
N GLY A 140 8.68 -4.27 2.03
CA GLY A 140 8.74 -4.56 3.45
C GLY A 140 10.13 -4.94 3.97
N ASP A 141 10.95 -5.62 3.15
CA ASP A 141 12.33 -5.96 3.47
C ASP A 141 13.29 -4.74 3.32
N GLU A 142 12.93 -3.77 2.48
CA GLU A 142 13.74 -2.58 2.14
C GLU A 142 13.44 -1.36 3.01
N THR A 143 12.19 -1.20 3.48
CA THR A 143 11.80 -0.07 4.33
C THR A 143 12.54 -0.10 5.68
N THR A 144 12.89 1.09 6.17
CA THR A 144 13.49 1.27 7.50
C THR A 144 12.46 1.56 8.59
N ASP A 145 11.17 1.65 8.24
CA ASP A 145 10.06 1.84 9.18
C ASP A 145 9.41 0.49 9.52
N GLU A 146 9.51 0.08 10.78
CA GLU A 146 9.06 -1.24 11.25
C GLU A 146 7.55 -1.45 11.03
N CYS A 147 6.74 -0.43 11.34
CA CYS A 147 5.30 -0.51 11.14
C CYS A 147 4.91 -0.57 9.66
N LEU A 148 5.62 0.15 8.79
CA LEU A 148 5.37 0.08 7.35
C LEU A 148 5.77 -1.30 6.79
N GLY A 149 6.88 -1.86 7.27
CA GLY A 149 7.34 -3.21 6.92
C GLY A 149 6.30 -4.29 7.28
N GLU A 150 5.69 -4.20 8.47
CA GLU A 150 4.61 -5.11 8.85
C GLU A 150 3.39 -4.99 7.93
N ILE A 151 2.97 -3.76 7.59
CA ILE A 151 1.83 -3.53 6.69
C ILE A 151 2.11 -4.10 5.30
N PHE A 152 3.30 -3.87 4.74
CA PHE A 152 3.68 -4.47 3.45
C PHE A 152 3.74 -6.00 3.52
N SER A 153 4.21 -6.57 4.63
CA SER A 153 4.18 -8.03 4.84
C SER A 153 2.74 -8.59 4.86
N GLU A 154 1.79 -7.88 5.47
CA GLU A 154 0.37 -8.25 5.43
C GLU A 154 -0.18 -8.21 4.00
N LEU A 155 0.02 -7.10 3.30
CA LEU A 155 -0.46 -6.93 1.91
C LEU A 155 0.14 -8.01 1.01
N SER A 156 1.44 -8.31 1.14
CA SER A 156 2.08 -9.42 0.44
C SER A 156 1.36 -10.76 0.61
N LYS A 157 0.93 -11.09 1.83
CA LYS A 157 0.21 -12.34 2.12
C LYS A 157 -1.18 -12.36 1.48
N ASP A 158 -1.84 -11.20 1.44
CA ASP A 158 -3.15 -11.05 0.80
C ASP A 158 -3.05 -11.22 -0.72
N GLU A 159 -2.05 -10.63 -1.38
CA GLU A 159 -1.75 -10.84 -2.80
C GLU A 159 -1.50 -12.33 -3.13
N TYR A 160 -0.69 -13.03 -2.31
CA TYR A 160 -0.49 -14.47 -2.50
C TYR A 160 -1.76 -15.30 -2.22
N ARG A 161 -2.68 -14.81 -1.38
CA ARG A 161 -4.00 -15.43 -1.20
C ARG A 161 -4.86 -15.21 -2.46
N HIS A 162 -4.86 -14.02 -3.04
CA HIS A 162 -5.56 -13.73 -4.30
C HIS A 162 -5.04 -14.60 -5.44
N ALA A 163 -3.72 -14.71 -5.61
CA ALA A 163 -3.10 -15.60 -6.59
C ALA A 163 -3.61 -17.04 -6.46
N ARG A 164 -3.70 -17.56 -5.24
CA ARG A 164 -4.24 -18.92 -4.99
C ARG A 164 -5.73 -19.04 -5.32
N GLN A 165 -6.54 -17.99 -5.07
CA GLN A 165 -7.95 -17.98 -5.48
C GLN A 165 -8.10 -18.00 -7.00
N VAL A 166 -7.26 -17.25 -7.72
CA VAL A 166 -7.19 -17.26 -9.20
C VAL A 166 -6.77 -18.63 -9.71
N LEU A 167 -5.76 -19.26 -9.10
CA LEU A 167 -5.34 -20.63 -9.43
C LEU A 167 -6.49 -21.63 -9.25
N GLY A 168 -7.24 -21.54 -8.16
CA GLY A 168 -8.41 -22.38 -7.93
C GLY A 168 -9.55 -22.19 -8.94
N LEU A 169 -9.63 -21.05 -9.61
CA LEU A 169 -10.52 -20.87 -10.77
C LEU A 169 -9.94 -21.57 -12.01
N LEU A 170 -8.64 -21.47 -12.22
CA LEU A 170 -7.96 -22.06 -13.37
C LEU A 170 -7.99 -23.60 -13.30
N GLU A 171 -7.74 -24.20 -12.15
CA GLU A 171 -7.79 -25.66 -11.91
C GLU A 171 -9.10 -26.28 -12.39
N LYS A 172 -10.23 -25.60 -12.16
CA LYS A 172 -11.56 -26.06 -12.59
C LYS A 172 -11.74 -26.08 -14.12
N LEU A 173 -10.84 -25.42 -14.86
CA LEU A 173 -10.85 -25.35 -16.32
C LEU A 173 -9.85 -26.31 -16.97
N ILE A 174 -8.94 -26.90 -16.19
CA ILE A 174 -7.95 -27.85 -16.70
C ILE A 174 -8.50 -29.27 -16.54
N PRO A 175 -8.75 -29.99 -17.65
CA PRO A 175 -9.24 -31.36 -17.56
C PRO A 175 -8.16 -32.30 -17.03
N ILE A 176 -8.56 -33.28 -16.22
CA ILE A 176 -7.74 -34.46 -15.92
C ILE A 176 -7.99 -35.47 -17.04
N GLN A 177 -6.93 -35.95 -17.68
CA GLN A 177 -6.99 -36.98 -18.72
C GLN A 177 -7.11 -38.38 -18.13
#